data_AF-A0A410YLG8-F1
#
_entry.id   AF-A0A410YLG8-F1
#
_cell.length_a   1.000
_cell.length_b   1.000
_cell.length_c   1.000
_cell.angle_alpha   90.00
_cell.angle_beta   90.00
_cell.angle_gamma   90.00
#
_symmetry.space_group_name_H-M   'P 1'
#
loop_
_entity.id
_entity.type
_entity.pdbx_description
1 polymer ?
#
loop_
_entity_poly.entity_id
_entity_poly.type
_entity_poly.pdbx_seq_one_letter_code
_entity_poly.pdbx_strand_id
1 'polypeptide(L)'
;MKIMSARKPRNWHRAHDDSLTTGQRAADTLRNSMGSWVFVISFMAFMLIWAGVNSLTAATWDPYPYILLNLFLSMLAGLQGAILLISAKRQDSISAALAQHDYDVDAAAKADIEEVFALNQQQSIVIAELHEILKRLDEDRAAWISVREKLGGDSAPSA
;
A
#
# COMPACT_ATOMS: atom_id res chain seq x y z
N MET A 1 31.07 11.05 16.68
CA MET A 1 29.82 10.30 16.44
C MET A 1 28.82 11.25 15.78
N LYS A 2 28.71 11.22 14.45
CA LYS A 2 27.95 12.20 13.65
C LYS A 2 26.55 11.64 13.45
N ILE A 3 25.59 12.10 14.25
CA ILE A 3 24.18 11.77 14.12
C ILE A 3 23.70 12.19 12.73
N MET A 4 23.49 11.21 11.86
CA MET A 4 22.87 11.39 10.56
C MET A 4 21.50 11.99 10.78
N SER A 5 21.28 13.21 10.30
CA SER A 5 19.95 13.80 10.27
C SER A 5 19.06 12.87 9.47
N ALA A 6 18.10 12.21 10.12
CA ALA A 6 17.05 11.48 9.44
C ALA A 6 16.27 12.48 8.58
N ARG A 7 16.65 12.59 7.30
CA ARG A 7 15.80 13.25 6.31
C ARG A 7 14.53 12.42 6.29
N LYS A 8 13.45 12.96 6.87
CA LYS A 8 12.11 12.40 6.75
C LYS A 8 11.93 12.01 5.28
N PRO A 9 11.77 10.71 4.95
CA PRO A 9 11.67 10.30 3.56
C PRO A 9 10.55 11.12 2.94
N ARG A 10 10.85 11.77 1.82
CA ARG A 10 9.90 12.65 1.14
C ARG A 10 8.80 11.73 0.64
N ASN A 11 7.65 11.68 1.34
CA ASN A 11 6.52 10.84 0.94
C ASN A 11 6.21 11.11 -0.54
N TRP A 12 6.21 10.05 -1.35
CA TRP A 12 5.94 10.10 -2.79
C TRP A 12 4.66 10.88 -3.11
N HIS A 13 3.66 10.79 -2.22
CA HIS A 13 2.43 11.59 -2.25
C HIS A 13 2.69 13.11 -2.42
N ARG A 14 3.63 13.69 -1.66
CA ARG A 14 3.93 15.13 -1.73
C ARG A 14 4.69 15.52 -2.99
N ALA A 15 5.53 14.63 -3.52
CA ALA A 15 6.23 14.86 -4.78
C ALA A 15 5.26 14.90 -5.97
N HIS A 16 4.15 14.17 -5.89
CA HIS A 16 3.13 14.13 -6.93
C HIS A 16 2.11 15.30 -6.82
N ASP A 17 1.82 15.78 -5.61
CA ASP A 17 0.97 16.98 -5.40
C ASP A 17 1.61 18.28 -5.90
N ASP A 18 2.95 18.36 -5.85
CA ASP A 18 3.71 19.55 -6.27
C ASP A 18 3.82 19.71 -7.79
N SER A 19 3.55 18.66 -8.59
CA SER A 19 3.55 18.72 -10.06
C SER A 19 2.18 19.05 -10.66
N LEU A 20 1.16 19.25 -9.82
CA LEU A 20 -0.20 19.52 -10.27
C LEU A 20 -0.32 20.91 -10.90
N THR A 21 -0.73 20.94 -12.16
CA THR A 21 -1.15 22.17 -12.82
C THR A 21 -2.43 22.72 -12.18
N THR A 22 -2.64 24.04 -12.24
CA THR A 22 -3.86 24.70 -11.72
C THR A 22 -5.15 24.11 -12.29
N GLY A 23 -5.14 23.66 -13.55
CA GLY A 23 -6.29 22.99 -14.17
C GLY A 23 -6.61 21.62 -13.58
N GLN A 24 -5.59 20.84 -13.19
CA GLN A 24 -5.79 19.54 -12.55
C GLN A 24 -6.33 19.68 -11.12
N ARG A 25 -5.87 20.69 -10.37
CA ARG A 25 -6.41 21.01 -9.03
C ARG A 25 -7.87 21.45 -9.08
N ALA A 26 -8.23 22.24 -10.09
CA ALA A 26 -9.62 22.65 -10.32
C ALA A 26 -10.50 21.45 -10.70
N ALA A 27 -10.04 20.58 -11.60
CA ALA A 27 -10.76 19.36 -12.00
C ALA A 27 -11.04 18.43 -10.81
N ASP A 28 -10.09 18.26 -9.89
CA ASP A 28 -10.27 17.44 -8.69
C ASP A 28 -11.27 18.04 -7.71
N THR A 29 -11.18 19.35 -7.48
CA THR A 29 -12.11 20.06 -6.61
C THR A 29 -13.53 19.97 -7.17
N LEU A 30 -13.68 20.16 -8.48
CA LEU A 30 -14.95 20.02 -9.19
C LEU A 30 -15.49 18.58 -9.10
N ARG A 31 -14.66 17.57 -9.34
CA ARG A 31 -15.02 16.15 -9.19
C ARG A 31 -15.54 15.85 -7.78
N ASN A 32 -14.82 16.28 -6.75
CA ASN A 32 -15.22 16.07 -5.36
C ASN A 32 -16.53 16.78 -5.03
N SER A 33 -16.76 17.98 -5.58
CA SER A 33 -18.00 18.73 -5.36
C SER A 33 -19.21 18.14 -6.09
N MET A 34 -19.04 17.64 -7.32
CA MET A 34 -20.11 17.03 -8.11
C MET A 34 -20.48 15.62 -7.64
N GLY A 35 -19.58 14.93 -6.95
CA GLY A 35 -19.83 13.60 -6.37
C GLY A 35 -20.65 13.60 -5.06
N SER A 36 -21.00 14.77 -4.52
CA SER A 36 -21.75 14.87 -3.27
C SER A 36 -23.26 14.67 -3.46
N TRP A 37 -23.87 13.85 -2.61
CA TRP A 37 -25.32 13.63 -2.57
C TRP A 37 -26.13 14.92 -2.37
N VAL A 38 -25.58 15.89 -1.65
CA VAL A 38 -26.23 17.20 -1.44
C VAL A 38 -26.30 18.00 -2.75
N PHE A 39 -25.27 17.92 -3.60
CA PHE A 39 -25.25 18.60 -4.89
C PHE A 39 -26.34 18.07 -5.82
N VAL A 40 -26.48 16.74 -5.91
CA VAL A 40 -27.50 16.07 -6.74
C VAL A 40 -28.92 16.52 -6.36
N ILE A 41 -29.22 16.55 -5.06
CA ILE A 41 -30.54 16.97 -4.57
C ILE A 41 -30.79 18.46 -4.84
N SER A 42 -29.79 19.32 -4.62
CA SER A 42 -29.91 20.76 -4.90
C SER A 42 -30.13 21.05 -6.39
N PHE A 43 -29.46 20.29 -7.27
CA PHE A 43 -29.58 20.43 -8.71
C PHE A 43 -30.98 20.00 -9.18
N MET A 44 -31.49 18.89 -8.67
CA MET A 44 -32.85 18.42 -8.96
C MET A 44 -33.91 19.41 -8.47
N ALA A 45 -33.74 19.99 -7.29
CA ALA A 45 -34.63 21.04 -6.79
C ALA A 45 -34.58 22.30 -7.69
N PHE A 46 -33.39 22.73 -8.12
CA PHE A 46 -33.23 23.85 -9.04
C PHE A 46 -33.96 23.61 -10.36
N MET A 47 -33.85 22.40 -10.93
CA MET A 47 -34.55 22.04 -12.17
C MET A 47 -36.08 22.10 -12.02
N LEU A 48 -36.61 21.60 -10.90
CA LEU A 48 -38.05 21.65 -10.61
C LEU A 48 -38.53 23.09 -10.41
N ILE A 49 -37.75 23.93 -9.71
CA ILE A 49 -38.07 25.35 -9.53
C ILE A 49 -38.03 26.08 -10.86
N TRP A 50 -37.01 25.86 -11.70
CA TRP A 50 -36.88 26.50 -13.01
C TRP A 50 -38.04 26.14 -13.94
N ALA A 51 -38.36 24.84 -14.05
CA ALA A 51 -39.49 24.37 -14.83
C ALA A 51 -40.82 24.92 -14.30
N GLY A 52 -40.99 24.97 -12.97
CA GLY A 52 -42.18 25.52 -12.32
C GLY A 52 -42.36 27.02 -12.56
N VAL A 53 -41.33 27.83 -12.33
CA VAL A 53 -41.36 29.28 -12.56
C VAL A 53 -41.71 29.57 -14.01
N ASN A 54 -41.02 28.93 -14.96
CA ASN A 54 -41.17 29.20 -16.38
C ASN A 54 -42.48 28.63 -16.98
N SER A 55 -43.12 27.64 -16.32
CA SER A 55 -44.48 27.18 -16.65
C SER A 55 -45.58 28.10 -16.10
N LEU A 56 -45.34 28.76 -14.95
CA LEU A 56 -46.33 29.57 -14.24
C LEU A 56 -46.31 31.05 -14.67
N THR A 57 -45.21 31.53 -15.26
CA THR A 57 -45.11 32.90 -15.76
C THR A 57 -45.62 33.03 -17.20
N ALA A 58 -46.48 34.02 -17.46
CA ALA A 58 -46.99 34.33 -18.81
C ALA A 58 -45.89 34.79 -19.80
N ALA A 59 -44.70 35.14 -19.29
CA ALA A 59 -43.50 35.35 -20.10
C ALA A 59 -42.79 34.00 -20.28
N THR A 60 -43.09 33.30 -21.37
CA THR A 60 -42.49 31.99 -21.66
C THR A 60 -41.09 32.16 -22.27
N TRP A 61 -40.07 32.25 -21.43
CA TRP A 61 -38.68 32.40 -21.89
C TRP A 61 -38.10 31.08 -22.43
N ASP A 62 -38.58 29.93 -21.95
CA ASP A 62 -38.18 28.60 -22.45
C ASP A 62 -39.41 27.65 -22.56
N PRO A 63 -40.24 27.75 -23.62
CA PRO A 63 -41.46 26.93 -23.74
C PRO A 63 -41.16 25.44 -23.69
N TYR A 64 -42.10 24.64 -23.17
CA TYR A 64 -42.03 23.17 -23.25
C TYR A 64 -41.81 22.77 -24.72
N PRO A 65 -40.69 22.09 -25.08
CA PRO A 65 -39.91 21.10 -24.32
C PRO A 65 -38.59 21.57 -23.65
N TYR A 66 -38.46 22.84 -23.25
CA TYR A 66 -37.29 23.41 -22.54
C TYR A 66 -35.94 23.25 -23.26
N ILE A 67 -35.77 23.94 -24.39
CA ILE A 67 -34.60 23.74 -25.27
C ILE A 67 -33.32 24.30 -24.66
N LEU A 68 -33.41 25.41 -23.93
CA LEU A 68 -32.26 26.06 -23.30
C LEU A 68 -31.75 25.23 -22.12
N LEU A 69 -32.68 24.72 -21.30
CA LEU A 69 -32.34 23.83 -20.20
C LEU A 69 -31.67 22.55 -20.73
N ASN A 70 -32.23 21.91 -21.76
CA ASN A 70 -31.64 20.70 -22.35
C ASN A 70 -30.25 20.94 -22.96
N LEU A 71 -30.05 22.09 -23.62
CA LEU A 71 -28.74 22.47 -24.17
C LEU A 71 -27.70 22.63 -23.05
N PHE A 72 -28.07 23.34 -21.97
CA PHE A 72 -27.19 23.56 -20.84
C PHE A 72 -26.83 22.25 -20.12
N LEU A 73 -27.80 21.35 -19.93
CA LEU A 73 -27.56 20.01 -19.37
C LEU A 73 -26.61 19.18 -20.22
N SER A 74 -26.78 19.20 -21.53
CA SER A 74 -25.93 18.45 -22.47
C SER A 74 -24.50 18.96 -22.45
N MET A 75 -24.31 20.29 -22.40
CA MET A 75 -22.99 20.90 -22.24
C MET A 75 -22.35 20.57 -20.89
N LEU A 76 -23.13 20.63 -19.79
CA LEU A 76 -22.68 20.23 -18.47
C LEU A 76 -22.24 18.76 -18.42
N ALA A 77 -23.02 17.86 -19.01
CA ALA A 77 -22.69 16.44 -19.08
C ALA A 77 -21.39 16.19 -19.88
N GLY A 78 -21.21 16.88 -21.01
CA GLY A 78 -19.97 16.81 -21.79
C GLY A 78 -18.75 17.30 -21.01
N LEU A 79 -18.88 18.44 -20.31
CA LEU A 79 -17.83 18.97 -19.44
C LEU A 79 -17.53 18.02 -18.27
N GLN A 80 -18.55 17.44 -17.66
CA GLN A 80 -18.42 16.44 -16.60
C GLN A 80 -17.63 15.21 -17.09
N GLY A 81 -17.97 14.68 -18.27
CA GLY A 81 -17.26 13.55 -18.87
C GLY A 81 -15.78 13.85 -19.13
N ALA A 82 -15.46 15.05 -19.62
CA ALA A 82 -14.08 15.48 -19.85
C ALA A 82 -13.28 15.59 -18.54
N ILE A 83 -13.86 16.22 -17.51
CA ILE A 83 -13.24 16.33 -16.17
C ILE A 83 -13.02 14.95 -15.57
N LEU A 84 -14.00 14.05 -15.68
CA LEU A 84 -13.89 12.67 -15.23
C LEU A 84 -12.71 11.97 -15.91
N LEU A 85 -12.60 12.06 -17.24
CA LEU A 85 -11.52 11.43 -18.00
C LEU A 85 -10.13 11.98 -17.65
N ILE A 86 -10.01 13.30 -17.44
CA ILE A 86 -8.77 13.93 -17.00
C ILE A 86 -8.37 13.41 -15.61
N SER A 87 -9.34 13.31 -14.71
CA SER A 87 -9.11 12.82 -13.35
C SER A 87 -8.76 11.32 -13.32
N ALA A 88 -9.39 10.52 -14.19
CA ALA A 88 -9.14 9.09 -14.34
C ALA A 88 -7.73 8.82 -14.89
N LYS A 89 -7.35 9.48 -16.00
CA LYS A 89 -5.99 9.38 -16.56
C LYS A 89 -4.91 9.67 -15.52
N ARG A 90 -5.16 10.65 -14.64
CA ARG A 90 -4.23 10.94 -13.53
C ARG A 90 -4.19 9.80 -12.52
N GLN A 91 -5.34 9.35 -12.04
CA GLN A 91 -5.44 8.27 -11.07
C GLN A 91 -4.77 6.98 -11.58
N ASP A 92 -4.90 6.67 -12.87
CA ASP A 92 -4.25 5.52 -13.51
C ASP A 92 -2.72 5.66 -13.49
N SER A 93 -2.19 6.85 -13.79
CA SER A 93 -0.74 7.10 -13.74
C SER A 93 -0.15 6.94 -12.33
N ILE A 94 -0.89 7.39 -11.31
CA ILE A 94 -0.51 7.21 -9.90
C ILE A 94 -0.55 5.72 -9.54
N SER A 95 -1.63 5.03 -9.93
CA SER A 95 -1.82 3.61 -9.62
C SER A 95 -0.74 2.75 -10.28
N ALA A 96 -0.33 3.07 -11.50
CA ALA A 96 0.77 2.40 -12.20
C ALA A 96 2.12 2.61 -11.51
N ALA A 97 2.42 3.85 -11.09
CA ALA A 97 3.66 4.15 -10.36
C ALA A 97 3.70 3.44 -8.99
N LEU A 98 2.57 3.40 -8.30
CA LEU A 98 2.44 2.68 -7.03
C LEU A 98 2.63 1.17 -7.22
N ALA A 99 2.00 0.58 -8.24
CA ALA A 99 2.16 -0.84 -8.54
C ALA A 99 3.61 -1.23 -8.84
N GLN A 100 4.36 -0.37 -9.55
CA GLN A 100 5.79 -0.60 -9.79
C GLN A 100 6.60 -0.54 -8.50
N HIS A 101 6.34 0.45 -7.65
CA HIS A 101 7.03 0.58 -6.36
C HIS A 101 6.72 -0.60 -5.44
N ASP A 102 5.46 -1.03 -5.36
CA ASP A 102 5.05 -2.20 -4.57
C ASP A 102 5.73 -3.47 -5.09
N TYR A 103 5.82 -3.64 -6.41
CA TYR A 103 6.57 -4.75 -7.01
C TYR A 103 8.06 -4.73 -6.61
N ASP A 104 8.72 -3.58 -6.67
CA ASP A 104 10.14 -3.46 -6.33
C ASP A 104 10.39 -3.77 -4.85
N VAL A 105 9.49 -3.31 -3.96
CA VAL A 105 9.55 -3.59 -2.52
C VAL A 105 9.30 -5.08 -2.24
N ASP A 106 8.30 -5.67 -2.88
CA ASP A 106 7.97 -7.09 -2.72
C ASP A 106 9.12 -7.98 -3.22
N ALA A 107 9.77 -7.61 -4.33
CA ALA A 107 10.93 -8.31 -4.86
C ALA A 107 12.13 -8.23 -3.89
N ALA A 108 12.39 -7.05 -3.32
CA ALA A 108 13.44 -6.88 -2.31
C ALA A 108 13.14 -7.68 -1.03
N ALA A 109 11.90 -7.60 -0.53
CA ALA A 109 11.47 -8.36 0.64
C ALA A 109 11.59 -9.87 0.42
N LYS A 110 11.27 -10.34 -0.79
CA LYS A 110 11.46 -11.76 -1.16
C LYS A 110 12.94 -12.15 -1.10
N ALA A 111 13.84 -11.33 -1.63
CA ALA A 111 15.29 -11.60 -1.57
C ALA A 111 15.80 -11.65 -0.12
N ASP A 112 15.37 -10.70 0.73
CA ASP A 112 15.71 -10.69 2.16
C ASP A 112 15.21 -11.96 2.87
N ILE A 113 14.00 -12.41 2.56
CA ILE A 113 13.43 -13.66 3.11
C ILE A 113 14.24 -14.88 2.68
N GLU A 114 14.63 -14.95 1.40
CA GLU A 114 15.47 -16.04 0.87
C GLU A 114 16.84 -16.06 1.58
N GLU A 115 17.45 -14.90 1.82
CA GLU A 115 18.70 -14.78 2.58
C GLU A 115 18.54 -15.25 4.03
N VAL A 116 17.50 -14.79 4.72
CA VAL A 116 17.21 -15.22 6.10
C VAL A 116 16.97 -16.72 6.17
N PHE A 117 16.26 -17.30 5.19
CA PHE A 117 16.02 -18.74 5.12
C PHE A 117 17.32 -19.52 4.91
N ALA A 118 18.20 -19.07 4.02
CA ALA A 118 19.51 -19.68 3.81
C ALA A 118 20.37 -19.64 5.09
N LEU A 119 20.37 -18.51 5.80
CA LEU A 119 21.06 -18.39 7.09
C LEU A 119 20.48 -19.34 8.13
N ASN A 120 19.15 -19.48 8.19
CA ASN A 120 18.48 -20.39 9.11
C ASN A 120 18.83 -21.86 8.83
N GLN A 121 18.88 -22.24 7.54
CA GLN A 121 19.33 -23.58 7.15
C GLN A 121 20.78 -23.83 7.55
N GLN A 122 21.67 -22.86 7.34
CA GLN A 122 23.06 -22.96 7.77
C GLN A 122 23.18 -23.11 9.30
N GLN A 123 22.41 -22.32 10.06
CA GLN A 123 22.37 -22.43 11.52
C GLN A 123 21.90 -23.81 11.97
N SER A 124 20.89 -24.38 11.31
CA SER A 124 20.39 -25.73 11.61
C SER A 124 21.47 -26.81 11.41
N ILE A 125 22.27 -26.70 10.34
CA ILE A 125 23.39 -27.62 10.10
C ILE A 125 24.45 -27.50 11.20
N VAL A 126 24.87 -26.28 11.55
CA VAL A 126 25.86 -26.07 12.61
C VAL A 126 25.37 -26.58 13.96
N ILE A 127 24.09 -26.40 14.28
CA ILE A 127 23.50 -26.93 15.51
C ILE A 127 23.53 -28.46 15.51
N ALA A 128 23.23 -29.11 14.37
CA ALA A 128 23.30 -30.56 14.26
C ALA A 128 24.74 -31.10 14.43
N GLU A 129 25.73 -30.43 13.85
CA GLU A 129 27.16 -30.77 14.02
C GLU A 129 27.61 -30.61 15.48
N LEU A 130 27.24 -29.50 16.13
CA LEU A 130 27.54 -29.29 17.55
C LEU A 130 26.92 -30.37 18.42
N HIS A 131 25.68 -30.78 18.13
CA HIS A 131 25.00 -31.85 18.85
C HIS A 131 25.75 -33.19 18.72
N GLU A 132 26.24 -33.51 17.52
CA GLU A 132 27.02 -34.71 17.26
C GLU A 132 28.39 -34.69 17.97
N ILE A 133 29.08 -33.54 17.98
CA ILE A 133 30.35 -33.38 18.70
C ILE A 133 30.13 -33.58 20.21
N LEU A 134 29.10 -32.98 20.78
CA LEU A 134 28.77 -33.14 22.21
C LEU A 134 28.53 -34.61 22.56
N LYS A 135 27.76 -35.32 21.73
CA LYS A 135 27.48 -36.75 21.92
C LYS A 135 28.76 -37.58 21.94
N ARG A 136 29.69 -37.34 21.00
CA ARG A 136 30.98 -38.05 20.95
C ARG A 136 31.83 -37.80 22.18
N LEU A 137 31.89 -36.54 22.64
CA LEU A 137 32.63 -36.20 23.85
C LEU A 137 32.04 -36.87 25.10
N ASP A 138 30.71 -36.99 25.18
CA ASP A 138 30.04 -37.72 26.25
C ASP A 138 30.33 -39.23 26.22
N GLU A 139 30.34 -39.83 25.03
CA GLU A 139 30.72 -41.24 24.82
C GLU A 139 32.19 -41.50 25.22
N ASP A 140 33.13 -40.66 24.75
CA ASP A 140 34.54 -40.74 25.12
C ASP A 140 34.73 -40.58 26.64
N ARG A 141 34.05 -39.61 27.24
CA ARG A 141 34.07 -39.39 28.69
C ARG A 141 33.57 -40.63 29.45
N ALA A 142 32.47 -41.23 29.01
CA ALA A 142 31.94 -42.46 29.61
C ALA A 142 32.93 -43.63 29.48
N ALA A 143 33.58 -43.77 28.32
CA ALA A 143 34.62 -44.77 28.08
C ALA A 143 35.81 -44.59 29.04
N TRP A 144 36.35 -43.37 29.17
CA TRP A 144 37.43 -43.05 30.11
C TRP A 144 37.07 -43.33 31.57
N ILE A 145 35.84 -43.02 31.98
CA ILE A 145 35.36 -43.32 33.34
C ILE A 145 35.36 -44.83 33.59
N SER A 146 34.86 -45.63 32.64
CA SER A 146 34.83 -47.09 32.77
C SER A 146 36.22 -47.71 32.82
N VAL A 147 37.19 -47.18 32.07
CA VAL A 147 38.59 -47.62 32.09
C VAL A 147 39.24 -47.28 33.44
N ARG A 148 39.01 -46.05 33.94
CA ARG A 148 39.51 -45.63 35.26
C ARG A 148 38.93 -46.48 36.38
N GLU A 149 37.65 -46.84 36.33
CA GLU A 149 37.02 -47.71 37.32
C GLU A 149 37.63 -49.11 37.33
N LYS A 150 37.89 -49.68 36.15
CA LYS A 150 38.59 -50.97 36.01
C LYS A 150 40.04 -50.93 36.54
N LEU A 151 40.78 -49.84 36.29
CA LEU A 151 42.16 -49.69 36.77
C LEU A 151 42.24 -49.33 38.26
N GLY A 152 41.25 -48.62 38.80
CA GLY A 152 41.15 -48.31 40.23
C GLY A 152 40.67 -49.48 41.09
N GLY A 153 39.95 -50.44 40.52
CA GLY A 153 39.49 -51.65 41.21
C GLY A 153 40.56 -52.70 41.49
N ASP A 154 41.72 -52.63 40.81
CA ASP A 154 42.81 -53.62 40.92
C ASP A 154 43.90 -53.22 41.93
N SER A 155 43.68 -52.15 42.71
CA SER A 155 44.67 -51.60 43.66
C SER A 155 44.11 -51.32 45.06
N ALA A 156 43.10 -52.09 45.50
CA ALA A 156 42.81 -52.20 46.93
C ALA A 156 43.81 -53.19 47.57
N PRO A 157 44.75 -52.75 48.44
CA PRO A 157 45.51 -53.69 49.24
C PRO A 157 44.53 -54.34 50.23
N SER A 158 44.52 -55.67 50.24
CA SER A 158 43.97 -56.44 51.36
C SER A 158 44.69 -56.02 52.65
N ALA A 159 44.02 -55.27 53.50
CA ALA A 159 44.42 -55.00 54.88
C ALA A 159 43.21 -55.17 55.78
#